data_AF-A0A8T3YS23-F1
#
_entry.id   AF-A0A8T3YS23-F1
#
_cell.length_a   1.000
_cell.length_b   1.000
_cell.length_c   1.000
_cell.angle_alpha   90.00
_cell.angle_beta   90.00
_cell.angle_gamma   90.00
#
_symmetry.space_group_name_H-M   'P 1'
#
loop_
_entity.id
_entity.type
_entity.pdbx_description
1 polymer ?
#
loop_
_entity_poly.entity_id
_entity_poly.type
_entity_poly.pdbx_seq_one_letter_code
_entity_poly.pdbx_strand_id
1 'polypeptide(L)'
;MLGLIEKFVTLVRDQILSAPQESKVSHIDSKVLRIESILEDIETINNELKPFKKRLVLVSEGQDLASPAPRVANDHQFTKALGQRIATHYKGFLIDVKDSNSMDPWIDAGHKAVMIPFQTNSPFRTKDLVVGDIVMFDRSIDGAKNVLHRIVAIDKAGFVLTQGDNTVVVDGKTVSSDLKYLCVGVLY
;
A
#
# COMPACT_ATOMS: atom_id res chain seq x y z
N MET A 1 0.58 -11.09 25.59
CA MET A 1 -0.25 -11.05 24.37
C MET A 1 -1.70 -10.68 24.69
N LEU A 2 -2.32 -11.28 25.71
CA LEU A 2 -3.66 -10.89 26.21
C LEU A 2 -3.81 -9.39 26.55
N GLY A 3 -2.83 -8.79 27.23
CA GLY A 3 -2.92 -7.37 27.62
C GLY A 3 -2.80 -6.34 26.50
N LEU A 4 -2.49 -6.73 25.26
CA LEU A 4 -2.47 -5.82 24.10
C LEU A 4 -3.84 -5.81 23.39
N ILE A 5 -4.52 -6.95 23.40
CA ILE A 5 -5.88 -7.14 22.88
C ILE A 5 -6.89 -6.39 23.75
N GLU A 6 -6.80 -6.54 25.07
CA GLU A 6 -7.66 -5.78 26.00
C GLU A 6 -7.50 -4.28 25.81
N LYS A 7 -6.25 -3.79 25.64
CA LYS A 7 -5.98 -2.36 25.40
C LYS A 7 -6.54 -1.86 24.08
N PHE A 8 -6.49 -2.66 23.01
CA PHE A 8 -7.06 -2.28 21.71
C PHE A 8 -8.59 -2.25 21.77
N VAL A 9 -9.22 -3.25 22.39
CA VAL A 9 -10.67 -3.28 22.59
C VAL A 9 -11.14 -2.10 23.45
N THR A 10 -10.41 -1.78 24.51
CA THR A 10 -10.68 -0.59 25.35
C THR A 10 -10.51 0.71 24.57
N LEU A 11 -9.44 0.85 23.78
CA LEU A 11 -9.19 2.05 22.98
C LEU A 11 -10.28 2.28 21.93
N VAL A 12 -10.68 1.23 21.22
CA VAL A 12 -11.76 1.29 20.22
C VAL A 12 -13.09 1.61 20.91
N ARG A 13 -13.38 0.99 22.05
CA ARG A 13 -14.57 1.28 22.87
C ARG A 13 -14.59 2.76 23.29
N ASP A 14 -13.49 3.29 23.79
CA ASP A 14 -13.42 4.65 24.35
C ASP A 14 -13.48 5.73 23.24
N GLN A 15 -12.80 5.53 22.11
CA GLN A 15 -12.91 6.42 20.95
C GLN A 15 -14.33 6.46 20.40
N ILE A 16 -15.05 5.34 20.43
CA ILE A 16 -16.43 5.25 19.95
C ILE A 16 -17.42 5.91 20.91
N LEU A 17 -17.24 5.74 22.22
CA LEU A 17 -18.06 6.36 23.27
C LEU A 17 -17.93 7.89 23.32
N SER A 18 -16.82 8.43 22.78
CA SER A 18 -16.56 9.87 22.76
C SER A 18 -17.27 10.65 21.64
N ALA A 19 -18.02 9.98 20.75
CA ALA A 19 -18.55 10.59 19.53
C ALA A 19 -20.07 10.90 19.60
N PRO A 20 -20.59 11.97 18.94
CA PRO A 20 -21.96 12.48 19.15
C PRO A 20 -23.09 11.46 18.88
N GLN A 21 -24.17 11.53 19.67
CA GLN A 21 -25.07 10.41 20.00
C GLN A 21 -26.17 10.00 19.00
N GLU A 22 -26.57 10.81 18.03
CA GLU A 22 -27.95 10.67 17.50
C GLU A 22 -28.20 9.62 16.40
N SER A 23 -27.27 8.70 16.08
CA SER A 23 -27.59 7.57 15.16
C SER A 23 -26.73 6.30 15.33
N LYS A 24 -26.02 6.17 16.46
CA LYS A 24 -24.85 5.28 16.55
C LYS A 24 -25.10 3.88 17.13
N VAL A 25 -26.08 3.70 18.01
CA VAL A 25 -26.08 2.54 18.92
C VAL A 25 -26.34 1.20 18.20
N SER A 26 -27.37 1.08 17.36
CA SER A 26 -27.72 -0.22 16.74
C SER A 26 -26.74 -0.69 15.65
N HIS A 27 -26.10 0.25 14.95
CA HIS A 27 -25.15 -0.08 13.88
C HIS A 27 -23.73 -0.35 14.40
N ILE A 28 -23.42 0.10 15.62
CA ILE A 28 -22.15 -0.16 16.29
C ILE A 28 -22.14 -1.53 16.94
N ASP A 29 -23.22 -1.92 17.63
CA ASP A 29 -23.30 -3.22 18.31
C ASP A 29 -23.14 -4.38 17.31
N SER A 30 -23.75 -4.27 16.12
CA SER A 30 -23.60 -5.28 15.07
C SER A 30 -22.18 -5.38 14.48
N LYS A 31 -21.38 -4.31 14.49
CA LYS A 31 -19.98 -4.34 14.04
C LYS A 31 -19.05 -4.93 15.09
N VAL A 32 -19.27 -4.59 16.37
CA VAL A 32 -18.49 -5.12 17.50
C VAL A 32 -18.67 -6.63 17.61
N LEU A 33 -19.93 -7.10 17.59
CA LEU A 33 -20.25 -8.53 17.61
C LEU A 33 -19.59 -9.30 16.45
N ARG A 34 -19.47 -8.66 15.29
CA ARG A 34 -18.82 -9.26 14.12
C ARG A 34 -17.30 -9.37 14.28
N ILE A 35 -16.66 -8.43 14.95
CA ILE A 35 -15.22 -8.48 15.25
C ILE A 35 -14.93 -9.57 16.28
N GLU A 36 -15.74 -9.66 17.34
CA GLU A 36 -15.58 -10.70 18.38
C GLU A 36 -15.69 -12.11 17.79
N SER A 37 -16.70 -12.35 16.96
CA SER A 37 -16.85 -13.62 16.23
C SER A 37 -15.64 -13.95 15.34
N ILE A 38 -15.06 -12.96 14.63
CA ILE A 38 -13.85 -13.17 13.82
C ILE A 38 -12.66 -13.55 14.70
N LEU A 39 -12.53 -12.97 15.89
CA LEU A 39 -11.43 -13.28 16.81
C LEU A 39 -11.55 -14.70 17.38
N GLU A 40 -12.76 -15.15 17.70
CA GLU A 40 -13.05 -16.53 18.13
C GLU A 40 -12.71 -17.54 17.02
N ASP A 41 -13.07 -17.22 15.77
CA ASP A 41 -12.72 -18.04 14.61
C ASP A 41 -11.20 -18.14 14.43
N ILE A 42 -10.47 -17.02 14.58
CA ILE A 42 -9.00 -17.00 14.48
C ILE A 42 -8.37 -17.85 15.58
N GLU A 43 -8.88 -17.80 16.81
CA GLU A 43 -8.38 -18.65 17.91
C GLU A 43 -8.61 -20.13 17.61
N THR A 44 -9.81 -20.48 17.13
CA THR A 44 -10.15 -21.85 16.72
C THR A 44 -9.19 -22.36 15.64
N ILE A 45 -8.99 -21.58 14.57
CA ILE A 45 -8.07 -21.94 13.49
C ILE A 45 -6.63 -22.05 14.01
N ASN A 46 -6.19 -21.17 14.90
CA ASN A 46 -4.86 -21.22 15.50
C ASN A 46 -4.61 -22.49 16.32
N ASN A 47 -5.63 -22.98 17.01
CA ASN A 47 -5.54 -24.25 17.73
C ASN A 47 -5.37 -25.43 16.77
N GLU A 48 -6.04 -25.41 15.62
CA GLU A 48 -5.89 -26.42 14.56
C GLU A 48 -4.51 -26.35 13.87
N LEU A 49 -3.93 -25.15 13.74
CA LEU A 49 -2.61 -24.95 13.11
C LEU A 49 -1.42 -25.31 14.03
N LYS A 50 -1.66 -25.49 15.33
CA LYS A 50 -0.63 -25.75 16.35
C LYS A 50 0.27 -26.95 16.05
N PRO A 51 -0.22 -28.13 15.61
CA PRO A 51 0.63 -29.28 15.27
C PRO A 51 1.60 -29.00 14.11
N PHE A 52 1.26 -28.05 13.23
CA PHE A 52 2.06 -27.64 12.09
C PHE A 52 3.06 -26.53 12.41
N LYS A 53 3.11 -26.06 13.66
CA LYS A 53 3.90 -24.89 14.08
C LYS A 53 3.58 -23.64 13.26
N LYS A 54 2.32 -23.47 12.87
CA LYS A 54 1.80 -22.29 12.15
C LYS A 54 0.79 -21.54 13.01
N ARG A 55 0.56 -20.26 12.71
CA ARG A 55 -0.51 -19.45 13.30
C ARG A 55 -1.00 -18.39 12.31
N LEU A 56 -2.30 -18.11 12.31
CA LEU A 56 -2.87 -16.88 11.80
C LEU A 56 -2.63 -15.75 12.80
N VAL A 57 -2.12 -14.63 12.29
CA VAL A 57 -1.99 -13.39 13.06
C VAL A 57 -2.89 -12.38 12.40
N LEU A 58 -3.80 -11.78 13.17
CA LEU A 58 -4.54 -10.63 12.69
C LEU A 58 -3.56 -9.46 12.61
N VAL A 59 -3.34 -8.95 11.41
CA VAL A 59 -2.54 -7.76 11.16
C VAL A 59 -3.52 -6.67 10.73
N SER A 60 -3.78 -5.73 11.63
CA SER A 60 -4.76 -4.65 11.43
C SER A 60 -4.23 -3.52 10.55
N GLU A 61 -2.91 -3.41 10.42
CA GLU A 61 -2.21 -2.35 9.69
C GLU A 61 -0.82 -2.84 9.27
N GLY A 62 -0.23 -2.19 8.27
CA GLY A 62 1.15 -2.43 7.88
C GLY A 62 2.10 -2.18 9.05
N GLN A 63 3.11 -3.03 9.21
CA GLN A 63 4.13 -2.82 10.22
C GLN A 63 5.21 -1.92 9.63
N ASP A 64 5.57 -0.85 10.32
CA ASP A 64 6.74 -0.05 9.94
C ASP A 64 7.98 -0.96 9.95
N LEU A 65 8.60 -1.10 8.78
CA LEU A 65 9.79 -1.91 8.58
C LEU A 65 10.90 -1.00 8.08
N ALA A 66 12.06 -1.08 8.75
CA ALA A 66 13.20 -0.25 8.40
C ALA A 66 13.61 -0.44 6.93
N SER A 67 13.47 0.62 6.16
CA SER A 67 13.91 0.67 4.77
C SER A 67 15.43 0.94 4.67
N PRO A 68 16.08 0.61 3.54
CA PRO A 68 17.47 0.99 3.33
C PRO A 68 17.64 2.51 3.47
N ALA A 69 18.63 2.94 4.26
CA ALA A 69 18.86 4.35 4.52
C ALA A 69 19.13 5.13 3.23
N PRO A 70 18.51 6.31 3.03
CA PRO A 70 18.71 7.09 1.82
C PRO A 70 20.13 7.67 1.76
N ARG A 71 20.99 7.15 0.88
CA ARG A 71 22.39 7.58 0.76
C ARG A 71 22.59 8.52 -0.41
N VAL A 72 22.00 8.18 -1.55
CA VAL A 72 22.20 8.88 -2.82
C VAL A 72 21.05 9.84 -3.12
N ALA A 73 19.84 9.59 -2.59
CA ALA A 73 18.72 10.52 -2.74
C ALA A 73 18.98 11.90 -2.11
N ASN A 74 19.89 11.97 -1.14
CA ASN A 74 20.30 13.19 -0.46
C ASN A 74 21.40 13.98 -1.20
N ASP A 75 22.03 13.41 -2.23
CA ASP A 75 22.98 14.13 -3.07
C ASP A 75 22.21 14.99 -4.10
N HIS A 76 22.08 16.29 -3.80
CA HIS A 76 21.36 17.24 -4.65
C HIS A 76 21.98 17.41 -6.05
N GLN A 77 23.31 17.33 -6.18
CA GLN A 77 23.96 17.50 -7.48
C GLN A 77 23.71 16.29 -8.37
N PHE A 78 23.88 15.09 -7.80
CA PHE A 78 23.59 13.84 -8.48
C PHE A 78 22.12 13.74 -8.89
N THR A 79 21.19 13.96 -7.95
CA THR A 79 19.75 13.83 -8.22
C THR A 79 19.27 14.84 -9.26
N LYS A 80 19.80 16.08 -9.26
CA LYS A 80 19.51 17.07 -10.29
C LYS A 80 20.01 16.63 -11.66
N ALA A 81 21.25 16.16 -11.77
CA ALA A 81 21.84 15.71 -13.02
C ALA A 81 21.11 14.47 -13.57
N LEU A 82 20.77 13.52 -12.70
CA LEU A 82 19.99 12.33 -13.05
C LEU A 82 18.57 12.69 -13.50
N GLY A 83 17.88 13.57 -12.76
CA GLY A 83 16.55 14.05 -13.13
C GLY A 83 16.51 14.72 -14.51
N GLN A 84 17.52 15.54 -14.83
CA GLN A 84 17.67 16.13 -16.17
C GLN A 84 17.82 15.05 -17.25
N ARG A 85 18.67 14.05 -17.04
CA ARG A 85 18.86 12.94 -17.99
C ARG A 85 17.56 12.14 -18.19
N ILE A 86 16.85 11.83 -17.11
CA ILE A 86 15.58 11.10 -17.16
C ILE A 86 14.54 11.89 -17.98
N ALA A 87 14.42 13.20 -17.72
CA ALA A 87 13.50 14.06 -18.44
C ALA A 87 13.85 14.15 -19.93
N THR A 88 15.13 14.32 -20.28
CA THR A 88 15.57 14.43 -21.67
C THR A 88 15.36 13.14 -22.47
N HIS A 89 15.70 11.99 -21.91
CA HIS A 89 15.71 10.73 -22.67
C HIS A 89 14.42 9.93 -22.57
N TYR A 90 13.72 9.99 -21.44
CA TYR A 90 12.56 9.15 -21.15
C TYR A 90 11.29 9.95 -20.90
N LYS A 91 11.36 11.30 -20.91
CA LYS A 91 10.25 12.20 -20.53
C LYS A 91 9.70 11.89 -19.13
N GLY A 92 10.54 11.29 -18.28
CA GLY A 92 10.22 10.95 -16.91
C GLY A 92 10.65 12.04 -15.93
N PHE A 93 10.53 11.73 -14.65
CA PHE A 93 10.98 12.60 -13.56
C PHE A 93 11.33 11.79 -12.30
N LEU A 94 11.99 12.45 -11.37
CA LEU A 94 12.15 11.97 -9.99
C LEU A 94 11.05 12.58 -9.13
N ILE A 95 10.45 11.78 -8.24
CA ILE A 95 9.46 12.26 -7.26
C ILE A 95 9.89 11.88 -5.86
N ASP A 96 9.65 12.77 -4.90
CA ASP A 96 9.79 12.50 -3.48
C ASP A 96 8.66 11.58 -2.99
N VAL A 97 9.04 10.54 -2.26
CA VAL A 97 8.09 9.60 -1.66
C VAL A 97 7.63 10.17 -0.32
N LYS A 98 6.30 10.16 -0.11
CA LYS A 98 5.70 10.57 1.16
C LYS A 98 5.69 9.40 2.13
N ASP A 99 5.78 9.74 3.41
CA ASP A 99 5.60 8.82 4.52
C ASP A 99 4.14 8.33 4.56
N SER A 100 3.91 7.09 4.12
CA SER A 100 2.60 6.43 4.20
C SER A 100 2.68 4.96 4.63
N ASN A 101 3.88 4.46 4.93
CA ASN A 101 4.23 3.07 5.26
C ASN A 101 3.75 1.99 4.29
N SER A 102 3.03 2.34 3.21
CA SER A 102 2.32 1.36 2.37
C SER A 102 3.23 0.57 1.46
N MET A 103 4.42 1.09 1.16
CA MET A 103 5.43 0.47 0.29
C MET A 103 6.67 -0.01 1.06
N ASP A 104 6.63 -0.03 2.39
CA ASP A 104 7.73 -0.54 3.21
C ASP A 104 7.93 -2.04 2.96
N PRO A 105 9.17 -2.56 3.11
CA PRO A 105 10.42 -1.82 3.39
C PRO A 105 11.12 -1.32 2.11
N TRP A 106 10.45 -1.38 0.95
CA TRP A 106 11.10 -1.16 -0.34
C TRP A 106 11.19 0.31 -0.70
N ILE A 107 10.16 1.07 -0.38
CA ILE A 107 10.07 2.50 -0.69
C ILE A 107 9.45 3.22 0.51
N ASP A 108 10.19 4.19 1.03
CA ASP A 108 9.85 4.92 2.25
C ASP A 108 10.19 6.41 2.09
N ALA A 109 9.77 7.20 3.07
CA ALA A 109 10.06 8.61 3.19
C ALA A 109 11.56 8.90 3.04
N GLY A 110 11.87 9.88 2.20
CA GLY A 110 13.25 10.28 1.89
C GLY A 110 13.88 9.55 0.70
N HIS A 111 13.25 8.50 0.16
CA HIS A 111 13.62 7.96 -1.14
C HIS A 111 13.09 8.84 -2.28
N LYS A 112 13.66 8.65 -3.47
CA LYS A 112 13.13 9.22 -4.71
C LYS A 112 12.77 8.12 -5.70
N ALA A 113 11.54 8.13 -6.21
CA ALA A 113 11.12 7.19 -7.24
C ALA A 113 11.38 7.77 -8.65
N VAL A 114 11.87 6.92 -9.56
CA VAL A 114 12.10 7.24 -10.97
C VAL A 114 10.86 6.90 -11.77
N MET A 115 10.12 7.93 -12.19
CA MET A 115 8.83 7.77 -12.85
C MET A 115 8.95 8.00 -14.35
N ILE A 116 8.50 7.03 -15.15
CA ILE A 116 8.44 7.12 -16.61
C ILE A 116 6.98 7.11 -17.06
N PRO A 117 6.52 8.04 -17.92
CA PRO A 117 5.13 8.07 -18.37
C PRO A 117 4.79 6.85 -19.22
N PHE A 118 3.58 6.31 -18.99
CA PHE A 118 2.95 5.46 -19.98
C PHE A 118 2.56 6.35 -21.17
N GLN A 119 3.28 6.25 -22.29
CA GLN A 119 2.88 6.92 -23.53
C GLN A 119 2.36 5.86 -24.50
N THR A 120 1.36 6.22 -25.30
CA THR A 120 0.93 5.43 -26.48
C THR A 120 2.09 5.12 -27.44
N ASN A 121 3.12 5.97 -27.42
CA ASN A 121 4.37 5.83 -28.18
C ASN A 121 5.59 5.53 -27.30
N SER A 122 5.39 5.19 -26.02
CA SER A 122 6.46 4.77 -25.11
C SER A 122 6.91 3.36 -25.49
N PRO A 123 8.20 3.01 -25.35
CA PRO A 123 8.64 1.62 -25.47
C PRO A 123 7.95 0.70 -24.44
N PHE A 124 7.40 1.26 -23.35
CA PHE A 124 6.59 0.55 -22.36
C PHE A 124 5.11 0.78 -22.70
N ARG A 125 4.55 -0.09 -23.54
CA ARG A 125 3.10 -0.10 -23.76
C ARG A 125 2.44 -0.77 -22.56
N THR A 126 1.17 -0.50 -22.32
CA THR A 126 0.36 -1.19 -21.29
C THR A 126 0.38 -2.72 -21.44
N LYS A 127 0.63 -3.25 -22.64
CA LYS A 127 0.84 -4.69 -22.89
C LYS A 127 2.13 -5.26 -22.29
N ASP A 128 3.07 -4.39 -21.91
CA ASP A 128 4.37 -4.78 -21.35
C ASP A 128 4.36 -4.72 -19.81
N LEU A 129 3.22 -4.37 -19.20
CA LEU A 129 3.03 -4.45 -17.76
C LEU A 129 3.11 -5.90 -17.29
N VAL A 130 3.86 -6.12 -16.22
CA VAL A 130 3.97 -7.43 -15.58
C VAL A 130 3.62 -7.36 -14.09
N VAL A 131 3.21 -8.51 -13.54
CA VAL A 131 3.07 -8.65 -12.09
C VAL A 131 4.42 -8.38 -11.44
N GLY A 132 4.43 -7.50 -10.44
CA GLY A 132 5.64 -7.02 -9.78
C GLY A 132 6.05 -5.59 -10.15
N ASP A 133 5.57 -5.04 -11.26
CA ASP A 133 5.82 -3.64 -11.61
C ASP A 133 5.21 -2.70 -10.57
N ILE A 134 5.86 -1.56 -10.32
CA ILE A 134 5.35 -0.52 -9.42
C ILE A 134 4.82 0.62 -10.28
N VAL A 135 3.57 1.01 -10.07
CA VAL A 135 2.88 1.99 -10.91
C VAL A 135 2.27 3.11 -10.10
N MET A 136 2.19 4.29 -10.70
CA MET A 136 1.52 5.45 -10.14
C MET A 136 0.17 5.71 -10.81
N PHE A 137 -0.87 5.86 -10.01
CA PHE A 137 -2.25 6.04 -10.48
C PHE A 137 -3.08 6.84 -9.47
N ASP A 138 -4.34 7.12 -9.83
CA ASP A 138 -5.32 7.65 -8.87
C ASP A 138 -6.22 6.52 -8.41
N ARG A 139 -6.30 6.31 -7.10
CA ARG A 139 -7.06 5.22 -6.52
C ARG A 139 -8.55 5.55 -6.49
N SER A 140 -9.36 4.66 -7.06
CA SER A 140 -10.79 4.87 -7.25
C SER A 140 -11.61 4.69 -5.97
N ILE A 141 -11.19 3.81 -5.07
CA ILE A 141 -11.97 3.44 -3.87
C ILE A 141 -12.14 4.61 -2.88
N ASP A 142 -11.14 5.47 -2.76
CA ASP A 142 -11.10 6.58 -1.81
C ASP A 142 -10.69 7.92 -2.44
N GLY A 143 -10.43 7.94 -3.75
CA GLY A 143 -10.04 9.13 -4.49
C GLY A 143 -8.60 9.59 -4.26
N ALA A 144 -7.77 8.79 -3.58
CA ALA A 144 -6.38 9.13 -3.31
C ALA A 144 -5.61 9.36 -4.63
N LYS A 145 -4.79 10.42 -4.67
CA LYS A 145 -4.09 10.87 -5.87
C LYS A 145 -2.63 10.48 -5.85
N ASN A 146 -2.10 10.09 -7.02
CA ASN A 146 -0.70 9.72 -7.22
C ASN A 146 -0.23 8.61 -6.25
N VAL A 147 -1.07 7.60 -6.05
CA VAL A 147 -0.76 6.41 -5.27
C VAL A 147 0.26 5.58 -6.04
N LEU A 148 1.31 5.13 -5.35
CA LEU A 148 2.40 4.34 -5.91
C LEU A 148 2.37 2.94 -5.31
N HIS A 149 1.88 1.93 -6.02
CA HIS A 149 1.75 0.56 -5.50
C HIS A 149 2.16 -0.49 -6.55
N ARG A 150 2.38 -1.73 -6.09
CA ARG A 150 2.83 -2.85 -6.93
C ARG A 150 1.64 -3.54 -7.60
N ILE A 151 1.80 -3.91 -8.87
CA ILE A 151 0.86 -4.79 -9.58
C ILE A 151 0.98 -6.20 -8.99
N VAL A 152 -0.11 -6.69 -8.41
CA VAL A 152 -0.19 -8.05 -7.86
C VAL A 152 -0.93 -9.03 -8.78
N ALA A 153 -1.76 -8.51 -9.69
CA ALA A 153 -2.40 -9.31 -10.72
C ALA A 153 -2.81 -8.44 -11.92
N ILE A 154 -2.88 -9.08 -13.09
CA ILE A 154 -3.37 -8.49 -14.34
C ILE A 154 -4.46 -9.43 -14.86
N ASP A 155 -5.66 -8.92 -15.11
CA ASP A 155 -6.76 -9.71 -15.64
C ASP A 155 -6.77 -9.70 -17.19
N LYS A 156 -7.49 -10.68 -17.77
CA LYS A 156 -7.59 -10.82 -19.24
C LYS A 156 -8.32 -9.67 -19.92
N ALA A 157 -9.05 -8.85 -19.17
CA ALA A 157 -9.79 -7.69 -19.67
C ALA A 157 -8.97 -6.39 -19.61
N GLY A 158 -7.70 -6.47 -19.16
CA GLY A 158 -6.79 -5.33 -19.10
C GLY A 158 -6.94 -4.49 -17.83
N PHE A 159 -7.58 -5.03 -16.78
CA PHE A 159 -7.51 -4.43 -15.45
C PHE A 159 -6.26 -4.89 -14.72
N VAL A 160 -5.69 -3.98 -13.95
CA VAL A 160 -4.64 -4.29 -12.99
C VAL A 160 -5.21 -4.23 -11.57
N LEU A 161 -4.73 -5.14 -10.73
CA LEU A 161 -4.90 -5.08 -9.29
C LEU A 161 -3.57 -4.63 -8.70
N THR A 162 -3.61 -3.57 -7.89
CA THR A 162 -2.44 -3.05 -7.18
C THR A 162 -2.59 -3.23 -5.67
N GLN A 163 -1.45 -3.30 -5.00
CA GLN A 163 -1.36 -3.42 -3.54
C GLN A 163 -0.06 -2.77 -3.08
N GLY A 164 -0.10 -2.08 -1.93
CA GLY A 164 1.11 -1.66 -1.25
C GLY A 164 1.85 -2.87 -0.68
N ASP A 165 3.17 -2.87 -0.71
CA ASP A 165 3.98 -3.99 -0.23
C ASP A 165 3.76 -4.28 1.27
N ASN A 166 3.31 -3.28 2.04
CA ASN A 166 2.99 -3.38 3.46
C ASN A 166 1.48 -3.23 3.74
N THR A 167 0.61 -3.32 2.73
CA THR A 167 -0.84 -3.28 2.93
C THR A 167 -1.45 -4.67 2.80
N VAL A 168 -2.50 -4.95 3.56
CA VAL A 168 -3.22 -6.24 3.47
C VAL A 168 -4.34 -6.19 2.42
N VAL A 169 -4.76 -4.97 2.05
CA VAL A 169 -5.91 -4.72 1.17
C VAL A 169 -5.41 -4.27 -0.19
N VAL A 170 -6.00 -4.84 -1.25
CA VAL A 170 -5.81 -4.42 -2.64
C VAL A 170 -6.58 -3.12 -2.93
N ASP A 171 -6.04 -2.26 -3.79
CA ASP A 171 -6.61 -0.92 -4.05
C ASP A 171 -7.91 -0.94 -4.88
N GLY A 172 -8.31 -2.12 -5.35
CA GLY A 172 -9.39 -2.32 -6.29
C GLY A 172 -8.90 -2.51 -7.73
N LYS A 173 -9.85 -2.67 -8.66
CA LYS A 173 -9.54 -2.79 -10.08
C LYS A 173 -9.29 -1.41 -10.68
N THR A 174 -8.13 -1.24 -11.31
CA THR A 174 -7.78 -0.04 -12.08
C THR A 174 -7.63 -0.45 -13.55
N VAL A 175 -8.21 0.33 -14.47
CA VAL A 175 -8.02 0.08 -15.91
C VAL A 175 -6.57 0.43 -16.25
N SER A 176 -5.88 -0.38 -17.06
CA SER A 176 -4.47 -0.11 -17.42
C SER A 176 -4.27 1.27 -18.06
N SER A 177 -5.29 1.85 -18.70
CA SER A 177 -5.26 3.20 -19.27
C SER A 177 -5.21 4.32 -18.24
N ASP A 178 -5.61 4.04 -16.99
CA ASP A 178 -5.67 5.03 -15.91
C ASP A 178 -4.35 5.09 -15.14
N LEU A 179 -3.40 4.20 -15.47
CA LEU A 179 -2.04 4.24 -14.95
C LEU A 179 -1.29 5.42 -15.59
N LYS A 180 -0.67 6.25 -14.76
CA LYS A 180 -0.01 7.48 -15.21
C LYS A 180 1.47 7.24 -15.50
N TYR A 181 2.15 6.52 -14.61
CA TYR A 181 3.60 6.33 -14.67
C TYR A 181 4.02 4.95 -14.17
N LEU A 182 5.09 4.42 -14.77
CA LEU A 182 5.83 3.26 -14.30
C LEU A 182 7.00 3.73 -13.43
N CYS A 183 7.17 3.14 -12.25
CA CYS A 183 8.36 3.31 -11.43
C CYS A 183 9.43 2.30 -11.89
N VAL A 184 10.50 2.80 -12.49
CA VAL A 184 11.58 1.97 -13.05
C VAL A 184 12.80 1.87 -12.14
N GLY A 185 12.77 2.56 -11.00
CA GLY A 185 13.85 2.56 -10.04
C GLY A 185 13.56 3.42 -8.82
N VAL A 186 14.25 3.13 -7.73
CA VAL A 186 14.17 3.86 -6.47
C VAL A 186 15.57 4.26 -6.07
N LEU A 187 15.76 5.53 -5.76
CA LEU A 187 16.99 6.06 -5.21
C LEU A 187 16.85 6.05 -3.68
N TYR A 188 17.69 5.22 -3.07
CA TYR A 188 17.98 5.22 -1.65
C TYR A 188 19.07 6.26 -1.42
#